data_AF-Q68A48-F1
#
_entry.id   AF-Q68A48-F1
#
_cell.length_a   1.000
_cell.length_b   1.000
_cell.length_c   1.000
_cell.angle_alpha   90.00
_cell.angle_beta   90.00
_cell.angle_gamma   90.00
#
_symmetry.space_group_name_H-M   'P 1'
#
loop_
_entity.id
_entity.type
_entity.pdbx_description
1 polymer ?
#
loop_
_entity_poly.entity_id
_entity_poly.type
_entity_poly.pdbx_seq_one_letter_code
_entity_poly.pdbx_strand_id
1 'polypeptide(L)'
;MQIRNVPRSDLTPIRSGDNVSTPAPNSVPPRRARSASDLQAMGLCARGTPSSAPLALPAIGIATHHEAVQETHLSAAAALETELLLPHATDAGLAPRIASRLMNVATRIAEHCAVKPSPGEPQAPIPEAWRCLEALASLRLRLHPAQLGLARQMLLGAVEASTHAPLDKALLQDILKAVTQADGPGLDEYVARRAYDGLCLGQLQLKADDEAEPPTRTFNSILPSLAASTYDYNPLGRTLLWEGACRLFDGPSAERRRAALQTAVFSLPNVPAPGKQPLDNLIEFVLAIDDMKLYETTPASEPRAA
;
A
#
# COMPACT_ATOMS: atom_id res chain seq x y z
N MET A 1 0.95 -0.81 -19.99
CA MET A 1 -0.51 -0.58 -20.00
C MET A 1 -0.74 0.90 -19.68
N GLN A 2 -1.39 1.68 -20.54
CA GLN A 2 -1.58 3.11 -20.28
C GLN A 2 -2.76 3.29 -19.31
N ILE A 3 -2.52 3.89 -18.14
CA ILE A 3 -3.60 4.45 -17.29
C ILE A 3 -4.09 5.72 -17.98
N ARG A 4 -4.89 5.56 -19.05
CA ARG A 4 -5.52 6.68 -19.74
C ARG A 4 -6.61 7.25 -18.84
N ASN A 5 -6.54 8.56 -18.60
CA ASN A 5 -7.67 9.47 -18.40
C ASN A 5 -8.93 8.82 -17.79
N VAL A 6 -9.02 8.78 -16.46
CA VAL A 6 -10.30 8.47 -15.79
C VAL A 6 -11.31 9.57 -16.14
N PRO A 7 -12.38 9.28 -16.91
CA PRO A 7 -13.39 10.27 -17.22
C PRO A 7 -14.28 10.43 -15.98
N ARG A 8 -14.42 11.66 -15.47
CA ARG A 8 -15.51 11.96 -14.55
C ARG A 8 -16.80 12.08 -15.34
N SER A 9 -17.81 11.29 -14.98
CA SER A 9 -19.20 11.64 -15.27
C SER A 9 -19.67 12.64 -14.22
N ASP A 10 -19.99 13.86 -14.64
CA ASP A 10 -20.49 14.91 -13.76
C ASP A 10 -21.93 14.62 -13.31
N LEU A 11 -22.09 14.18 -12.06
CA LEU A 11 -23.37 14.17 -11.34
C LEU A 11 -23.19 14.64 -9.90
N THR A 12 -23.09 15.96 -9.73
CA THR A 12 -23.32 16.63 -8.45
C THR A 12 -24.82 16.96 -8.29
N PRO A 13 -25.43 16.63 -7.14
CA PRO A 13 -26.64 17.29 -6.67
C PRO A 13 -26.25 18.46 -5.76
N ILE A 14 -26.59 19.68 -6.19
CA ILE A 14 -26.50 20.89 -5.37
C ILE A 14 -27.48 20.79 -4.20
N ARG A 15 -27.07 21.23 -3.00
CA ARG A 15 -28.00 21.64 -1.93
C ARG A 15 -27.61 23.01 -1.39
N SER A 16 -28.46 24.00 -1.67
CA SER A 16 -28.45 25.32 -1.02
C SER A 16 -29.27 25.29 0.27
N GLY A 17 -28.93 26.17 1.22
CA GLY A 17 -29.66 26.36 2.47
C GLY A 17 -28.88 27.27 3.43
N ASP A 18 -29.31 28.53 3.54
CA ASP A 18 -28.53 29.61 4.14
C ASP A 18 -28.55 29.63 5.69
N ASN A 19 -27.47 30.15 6.32
CA ASN A 19 -27.47 31.53 6.86
C ASN A 19 -26.21 31.90 7.69
N VAL A 20 -25.56 33.00 7.28
CA VAL A 20 -25.10 34.17 8.08
C VAL A 20 -24.59 33.88 9.52
N SER A 21 -23.31 34.10 9.84
CA SER A 21 -22.80 35.47 10.10
C SER A 21 -21.27 35.57 10.09
N THR A 22 -20.73 36.59 9.41
CA THR A 22 -19.33 37.05 9.56
C THR A 22 -19.32 38.36 10.35
N PRO A 23 -18.27 38.64 11.13
CA PRO A 23 -17.62 39.95 10.96
C PRO A 23 -16.10 39.83 10.80
N ALA A 24 -15.55 40.72 9.96
CA ALA A 24 -14.12 40.88 9.68
C ALA A 24 -13.62 42.21 10.30
N PRO A 25 -12.49 42.79 9.87
CA PRO A 25 -11.10 42.31 9.99
C PRO A 25 -10.23 43.28 10.81
N ASN A 26 -9.01 42.87 11.18
CA ASN A 26 -7.80 43.67 11.49
C ASN A 26 -6.73 42.70 12.06
N SER A 27 -5.41 42.82 11.90
CA SER A 27 -4.55 43.77 11.16
C SER A 27 -3.18 43.10 10.88
N VAL A 28 -2.35 43.69 10.00
CA VAL A 28 -1.10 43.10 9.47
C VAL A 28 0.12 43.28 10.45
N PRO A 29 1.34 42.76 10.18
CA PRO A 29 1.96 41.65 10.90
C PRO A 29 3.17 42.06 11.79
N PRO A 30 3.87 41.10 12.43
CA PRO A 30 5.28 41.27 12.75
C PRO A 30 6.22 40.23 12.10
N ARG A 31 7.14 40.78 11.31
CA ARG A 31 8.53 40.36 11.04
C ARG A 31 9.01 38.98 11.52
N ARG A 32 9.36 38.17 10.52
CA ARG A 32 10.58 37.32 10.42
C ARG A 32 11.61 37.53 11.54
N ALA A 33 11.67 36.61 12.50
CA ALA A 33 12.82 36.42 13.38
C ALA A 33 13.62 35.19 12.92
N ARG A 34 14.93 35.35 12.70
CA ARG A 34 15.89 34.26 12.52
C ARG A 34 16.69 34.14 13.82
N SER A 35 16.52 33.07 14.57
CA SER A 35 17.42 32.73 15.70
C SER A 35 17.49 31.21 15.86
N ALA A 36 18.70 30.66 15.79
CA ALA A 36 18.95 29.21 15.81
C ALA A 36 19.00 28.63 17.24
N SER A 37 18.03 29.02 18.09
CA SER A 37 18.09 28.77 19.54
C SER A 37 16.98 27.85 20.07
N ASP A 38 15.84 27.74 19.39
CA ASP A 38 14.67 27.03 19.92
C ASP A 38 14.62 25.52 19.54
N LEU A 39 15.62 25.03 18.80
CA LEU A 39 15.73 23.61 18.42
C LEU A 39 16.38 22.70 19.48
N GLN A 40 16.73 23.22 20.66
CA GLN A 40 17.28 22.40 21.77
C GLN A 40 16.20 21.92 22.76
N ALA A 41 14.93 22.32 22.60
CA ALA A 41 13.83 21.86 23.45
C ALA A 41 13.29 20.45 23.12
N MET A 42 13.78 19.81 22.06
CA MET A 42 13.30 18.50 21.55
C MET A 42 14.13 17.28 22.00
N GLY A 43 15.09 17.45 22.91
CA GLY A 43 15.67 16.32 23.67
C GLY A 43 16.48 15.27 22.88
N LEU A 44 16.96 15.59 21.68
CA LEU A 44 17.80 14.70 20.87
C LEU A 44 19.29 14.88 21.22
N CYS A 45 19.79 14.07 22.16
CA CYS A 45 21.21 13.99 22.48
C CYS A 45 22.01 13.41 21.30
N ALA A 46 23.11 14.08 20.93
CA ALA A 46 23.98 13.66 19.84
C ALA A 46 25.30 13.05 20.32
N ARG A 47 25.80 12.08 19.53
CA ARG A 47 27.16 11.48 19.50
C ARG A 47 27.60 10.54 20.62
N GLY A 48 27.87 9.30 20.20
CA GLY A 48 28.95 8.45 20.71
C GLY A 48 29.45 7.52 19.60
N THR A 49 30.74 7.58 19.26
CA THR A 49 31.47 6.65 18.38
C THR A 49 32.96 6.63 18.81
N PRO A 50 33.77 5.64 18.41
CA PRO A 50 33.52 4.20 18.28
C PRO A 50 34.49 3.39 19.18
N SER A 51 34.29 2.07 19.37
CA SER A 51 35.39 1.21 19.89
C SER A 51 35.29 -0.27 19.52
N SER A 52 36.34 -0.74 18.82
CA SER A 52 37.08 -2.00 18.99
C SER A 52 36.34 -3.35 19.06
N ALA A 53 36.52 -4.17 18.02
CA ALA A 53 36.58 -5.65 18.13
C ALA A 53 37.94 -6.07 18.76
N PRO A 54 38.07 -7.27 19.38
CA PRO A 54 38.10 -8.56 18.68
C PRO A 54 37.21 -9.63 19.39
N LEU A 55 37.20 -10.95 19.10
CA LEU A 55 38.03 -11.83 18.24
C LEU A 55 37.14 -12.92 17.60
N ALA A 56 37.61 -14.16 17.43
CA ALA A 56 36.86 -15.29 16.84
C ALA A 56 37.29 -16.67 17.42
N LEU A 57 36.55 -17.72 17.03
CA LEU A 57 36.76 -19.19 17.21
C LEU A 57 36.16 -19.85 18.48
N PRO A 58 35.78 -21.15 18.44
CA PRO A 58 35.34 -21.99 17.31
C PRO A 58 33.95 -22.63 17.53
N ALA A 59 33.49 -23.43 16.56
CA ALA A 59 32.14 -24.02 16.54
C ALA A 59 31.93 -25.23 17.47
N ILE A 60 30.71 -25.36 18.01
CA ILE A 60 30.09 -26.65 18.35
C ILE A 60 28.70 -26.65 17.71
N GLY A 61 28.47 -27.56 16.76
CA GLY A 61 27.16 -27.73 16.15
C GLY A 61 26.21 -28.45 17.10
N ILE A 62 25.09 -27.83 17.43
CA ILE A 62 23.89 -28.54 17.87
C ILE A 62 22.92 -28.45 16.70
N ALA A 63 22.72 -29.58 16.03
CA ALA A 63 21.70 -29.69 14.99
C ALA A 63 20.33 -29.60 15.66
N THR A 64 19.76 -28.40 15.71
CA THR A 64 18.33 -28.24 15.94
C THR A 64 17.63 -28.80 14.71
N HIS A 65 17.03 -29.97 14.88
CA HIS A 65 16.12 -30.58 13.91
C HIS A 65 14.82 -29.74 13.84
N HIS A 66 14.92 -28.52 13.31
CA HIS A 66 13.83 -28.00 12.51
C HIS A 66 13.95 -28.68 11.16
N GLU A 67 13.17 -29.74 11.01
CA GLU A 67 12.90 -30.35 9.72
C GLU A 67 12.49 -29.23 8.77
N ALA A 68 13.37 -28.94 7.81
CA ALA A 68 12.98 -28.31 6.57
C ALA A 68 12.06 -29.30 5.86
N VAL A 69 10.79 -29.31 6.28
CA VAL A 69 9.72 -29.98 5.55
C VAL A 69 9.71 -29.32 4.19
N GLN A 70 10.32 -30.00 3.21
CA GLN A 70 10.14 -29.73 1.79
C GLN A 70 8.70 -30.11 1.44
N GLU A 71 7.76 -29.34 1.97
CA GLU A 71 6.38 -29.33 1.53
C GLU A 71 6.41 -28.83 0.09
N THR A 72 6.18 -29.73 -0.86
CA THR A 72 5.73 -29.39 -2.21
C THR A 72 4.29 -28.88 -2.17
N HIS A 73 3.98 -27.98 -1.23
CA HIS A 73 2.72 -27.29 -1.11
C HIS A 73 2.78 -26.04 -1.99
N LEU A 74 2.12 -26.13 -3.14
CA LEU A 74 1.69 -24.96 -3.88
C LEU A 74 0.95 -24.02 -2.92
N SER A 75 1.28 -22.73 -2.95
CA SER A 75 0.55 -21.73 -2.17
C SER A 75 -0.95 -21.79 -2.49
N ALA A 76 -1.81 -21.32 -1.57
CA ALA A 76 -3.26 -21.37 -1.80
C ALA A 76 -3.66 -20.67 -3.12
N ALA A 77 -2.96 -19.57 -3.46
CA ALA A 77 -3.05 -18.88 -4.74
C ALA A 77 -2.69 -19.78 -5.93
N ALA A 78 -1.48 -20.36 -5.96
CA ALA A 78 -1.02 -21.22 -7.06
C ALA A 78 -1.88 -22.49 -7.21
N ALA A 79 -2.39 -23.03 -6.11
CA ALA A 79 -3.32 -24.16 -6.12
C ALA A 79 -4.70 -23.78 -6.69
N LEU A 80 -5.18 -22.56 -6.46
CA LEU A 80 -6.40 -22.03 -7.10
C LEU A 80 -6.18 -21.81 -8.60
N GLU A 81 -5.08 -21.15 -8.99
CA GLU A 81 -4.72 -20.93 -10.40
C GLU A 81 -4.62 -22.23 -11.18
N THR A 82 -4.00 -23.26 -10.60
CA THR A 82 -3.86 -24.58 -11.22
C THR A 82 -5.22 -25.23 -11.50
N GLU A 83 -6.17 -25.19 -10.56
CA GLU A 83 -7.51 -25.71 -10.84
C GLU A 83 -8.21 -24.84 -11.90
N LEU A 84 -8.11 -23.50 -11.85
CA LEU A 84 -8.74 -22.58 -12.81
C LEU A 84 -8.27 -22.73 -14.27
N LEU A 85 -7.14 -23.39 -14.52
CA LEU A 85 -6.65 -23.73 -15.86
C LEU A 85 -7.32 -24.98 -16.46
N LEU A 86 -8.01 -25.79 -15.64
CA LEU A 86 -8.70 -27.00 -16.10
C LEU A 86 -10.03 -26.65 -16.80
N PRO A 87 -10.57 -27.54 -17.66
CA PRO A 87 -11.93 -27.40 -18.16
C PRO A 87 -12.95 -27.61 -17.03
N HIS A 88 -13.93 -26.71 -16.94
CA HIS A 88 -15.01 -26.78 -15.96
C HIS A 88 -16.37 -26.90 -16.65
N ALA A 89 -17.31 -27.57 -16.00
CA ALA A 89 -18.71 -27.54 -16.44
C ALA A 89 -19.25 -26.11 -16.37
N THR A 90 -20.04 -25.73 -17.37
CA THR A 90 -20.68 -24.40 -17.48
C THR A 90 -21.93 -24.25 -16.61
N ASP A 91 -22.17 -25.19 -15.69
CA ASP A 91 -23.29 -25.15 -14.75
C ASP A 91 -23.16 -23.96 -13.79
N ALA A 92 -24.30 -23.47 -13.30
CA ALA A 92 -24.33 -22.26 -12.46
C ALA A 92 -23.61 -22.39 -11.10
N GLY A 93 -23.26 -23.62 -10.68
CA GLY A 93 -22.54 -23.90 -9.44
C GLY A 93 -21.02 -23.87 -9.59
N LEU A 94 -20.31 -23.70 -8.47
CA LEU A 94 -18.86 -23.89 -8.41
C LEU A 94 -18.53 -25.38 -8.32
N ALA A 95 -17.56 -25.84 -9.13
CA ALA A 95 -17.04 -27.20 -8.99
C ALA A 95 -16.44 -27.40 -7.58
N PRO A 96 -16.62 -28.56 -6.92
CA PRO A 96 -16.18 -28.77 -5.54
C PRO A 96 -14.70 -28.45 -5.28
N ARG A 97 -13.82 -28.70 -6.27
CA ARG A 97 -12.40 -28.34 -6.20
C ARG A 97 -12.17 -26.83 -6.20
N ILE A 98 -12.81 -26.08 -7.11
CA ILE A 98 -12.73 -24.61 -7.11
C ILE A 98 -13.25 -24.07 -5.78
N ALA A 99 -14.40 -24.54 -5.29
CA ALA A 99 -14.97 -24.10 -4.01
C ALA A 99 -14.01 -24.35 -2.83
N SER A 100 -13.34 -25.51 -2.79
CA SER A 100 -12.31 -25.83 -1.80
C SER A 100 -11.08 -24.92 -1.91
N ARG A 101 -10.54 -24.68 -3.11
CA ARG A 101 -9.40 -23.76 -3.29
C ARG A 101 -9.75 -22.32 -2.94
N LEU A 102 -10.94 -21.85 -3.33
CA LEU A 102 -11.46 -20.54 -2.96
C LEU A 102 -11.55 -20.39 -1.43
N MET A 103 -12.04 -21.41 -0.73
CA MET A 103 -12.07 -21.39 0.74
C MET A 103 -10.65 -21.32 1.32
N ASN A 104 -9.70 -22.11 0.82
CA ASN A 104 -8.31 -22.05 1.29
C ASN A 104 -7.68 -20.65 1.09
N VAL A 105 -7.92 -20.01 -0.06
CA VAL A 105 -7.48 -18.62 -0.31
C VAL A 105 -8.20 -17.64 0.61
N ALA A 106 -9.51 -17.80 0.81
CA ALA A 106 -10.31 -16.98 1.72
C ALA A 106 -9.79 -17.06 3.17
N THR A 107 -9.47 -18.26 3.66
CA THR A 107 -8.86 -18.50 4.98
C THR A 107 -7.45 -17.89 5.09
N ARG A 108 -6.60 -18.03 4.06
CA ARG A 108 -5.27 -17.38 4.05
C ARG A 108 -5.38 -15.86 4.14
N ILE A 109 -6.29 -15.25 3.39
CA ILE A 109 -6.56 -13.81 3.52
C ILE A 109 -7.12 -13.51 4.92
N ALA A 110 -8.23 -14.14 5.31
CA ALA A 110 -8.98 -13.82 6.54
C ALA A 110 -8.18 -14.00 7.84
N GLU A 111 -7.31 -15.01 7.92
CA GLU A 111 -6.59 -15.35 9.16
C GLU A 111 -5.12 -14.94 9.11
N HIS A 112 -4.43 -15.25 8.00
CA HIS A 112 -2.96 -15.13 7.94
C HIS A 112 -2.51 -13.74 7.50
N CYS A 113 -3.37 -12.98 6.81
CA CYS A 113 -3.09 -11.58 6.44
C CYS A 113 -3.61 -10.58 7.49
N ALA A 114 -4.35 -11.03 8.51
CA ALA A 114 -4.90 -10.21 9.59
C ALA A 114 -3.87 -9.84 10.67
N VAL A 115 -2.69 -9.39 10.23
CA VAL A 115 -1.55 -9.06 11.09
C VAL A 115 -1.87 -7.79 11.91
N LYS A 116 -1.57 -7.84 13.21
CA LYS A 116 -1.63 -6.68 14.11
C LYS A 116 -0.22 -6.11 14.29
N PRO A 117 0.01 -4.81 14.08
CA PRO A 117 1.32 -4.19 14.29
C PRO A 117 1.68 -4.13 15.78
N SER A 118 2.97 -4.23 16.08
CA SER A 118 3.51 -4.05 17.43
C SER A 118 3.72 -2.56 17.74
N PRO A 119 3.45 -2.08 18.97
CA PRO A 119 3.67 -0.67 19.33
C PRO A 119 5.11 -0.22 19.15
N GLY A 120 5.33 0.84 18.36
CA GLY A 120 6.63 1.44 18.09
C GLY A 120 7.47 0.76 17.01
N GLU A 121 7.05 -0.40 16.50
CA GLU A 121 7.82 -1.16 15.51
C GLU A 121 7.41 -0.82 14.06
N PRO A 122 8.36 -0.74 13.12
CA PRO A 122 8.04 -0.65 11.71
C PRO A 122 7.27 -1.89 11.24
N GLN A 123 6.44 -1.72 10.22
CA GLN A 123 5.66 -2.80 9.64
C GLN A 123 6.45 -3.48 8.50
N ALA A 124 5.92 -4.58 7.96
CA ALA A 124 6.44 -5.24 6.76
C ALA A 124 5.30 -5.52 5.77
N PRO A 125 5.58 -5.58 4.45
CA PRO A 125 4.60 -6.02 3.47
C PRO A 125 4.09 -7.44 3.74
N ILE A 126 2.89 -7.76 3.24
CA ILE A 126 2.32 -9.12 3.22
C ILE A 126 2.23 -9.64 1.76
N PRO A 127 3.31 -10.17 1.15
CA PRO A 127 3.29 -10.63 -0.24
C PRO A 127 2.33 -11.80 -0.52
N GLU A 128 1.89 -12.53 0.51
CA GLU A 128 0.86 -13.56 0.35
C GLU A 128 -0.52 -12.95 0.08
N ALA A 129 -0.87 -11.81 0.70
CA ALA A 129 -2.14 -11.14 0.46
C ALA A 129 -2.27 -10.71 -1.01
N TRP A 130 -1.21 -10.13 -1.56
CA TRP A 130 -1.17 -9.71 -2.96
C TRP A 130 -1.32 -10.90 -3.92
N ARG A 131 -0.51 -11.95 -3.76
CA ARG A 131 -0.59 -13.17 -4.59
C ARG A 131 -1.97 -13.85 -4.53
N CYS A 132 -2.60 -13.85 -3.36
CA CYS A 132 -3.97 -14.34 -3.22
C CYS A 132 -4.97 -13.49 -4.03
N LEU A 133 -4.83 -12.16 -4.04
CA LEU A 133 -5.68 -11.29 -4.85
C LEU A 133 -5.43 -11.43 -6.35
N GLU A 134 -4.19 -11.66 -6.80
CA GLU A 134 -3.86 -11.94 -8.21
C GLU A 134 -4.57 -13.22 -8.71
N ALA A 135 -4.50 -14.30 -7.93
CA ALA A 135 -5.23 -15.54 -8.22
C ALA A 135 -6.76 -15.35 -8.24
N LEU A 136 -7.31 -14.51 -7.35
CA LEU A 136 -8.74 -14.18 -7.32
C LEU A 136 -9.15 -13.26 -8.49
N ALA A 137 -8.30 -12.35 -8.94
CA ALA A 137 -8.55 -11.52 -10.11
C ALA A 137 -8.63 -12.33 -11.41
N SER A 138 -7.96 -13.48 -11.45
CA SER A 138 -8.03 -14.43 -12.57
C SER A 138 -9.39 -15.14 -12.70
N LEU A 139 -10.23 -15.16 -11.64
CA LEU A 139 -11.55 -15.80 -11.66
C LEU A 139 -12.44 -15.26 -12.78
N ARG A 140 -12.44 -13.94 -12.99
CA ARG A 140 -13.31 -13.26 -13.98
C ARG A 140 -13.04 -13.66 -15.43
N LEU A 141 -11.86 -14.22 -15.71
CA LEU A 141 -11.46 -14.71 -17.02
C LEU A 141 -11.81 -16.20 -17.23
N ARG A 142 -12.27 -16.90 -16.18
CA ARG A 142 -12.39 -18.36 -16.14
C ARG A 142 -13.77 -18.87 -15.67
N LEU A 143 -14.52 -18.06 -14.94
CA LEU A 143 -15.82 -18.42 -14.36
C LEU A 143 -16.96 -17.60 -14.97
N HIS A 144 -18.13 -18.21 -15.09
CA HIS A 144 -19.35 -17.54 -15.55
C HIS A 144 -19.85 -16.54 -14.47
N PRO A 145 -20.53 -15.42 -14.81
CA PRO A 145 -21.00 -14.42 -13.83
C PRO A 145 -21.76 -14.96 -12.60
N ALA A 146 -22.53 -16.05 -12.74
CA ALA A 146 -23.19 -16.71 -11.60
C ALA A 146 -22.18 -17.33 -10.60
N GLN A 147 -21.15 -18.03 -11.12
CA GLN A 147 -20.07 -18.61 -10.33
C GLN A 147 -19.20 -17.52 -9.67
N LEU A 148 -18.99 -16.39 -10.35
CA LEU A 148 -18.33 -15.20 -9.76
C LEU A 148 -19.14 -14.63 -8.59
N GLY A 149 -20.46 -14.58 -8.70
CA GLY A 149 -21.35 -14.19 -7.61
C GLY A 149 -21.20 -15.08 -6.37
N LEU A 150 -21.17 -16.39 -6.56
CA LEU A 150 -20.93 -17.37 -5.48
C LEU A 150 -19.53 -17.20 -4.86
N ALA A 151 -18.49 -17.10 -5.69
CA ALA A 151 -17.12 -16.90 -5.22
C ALA A 151 -17.00 -15.61 -4.40
N ARG A 152 -17.59 -14.50 -4.87
CA ARG A 152 -17.61 -13.23 -4.14
C ARG A 152 -18.32 -13.35 -2.79
N GLN A 153 -19.46 -14.03 -2.72
CA GLN A 153 -20.17 -14.24 -1.46
C GLN A 153 -19.33 -15.01 -0.44
N MET A 154 -18.64 -16.08 -0.86
CA MET A 154 -17.73 -16.84 0.00
C MET A 154 -16.57 -15.97 0.51
N LEU A 155 -15.93 -15.21 -0.37
CA LEU A 155 -14.79 -14.34 -0.05
C LEU A 155 -15.19 -13.21 0.91
N LEU A 156 -16.30 -12.52 0.62
CA LEU A 156 -16.79 -11.45 1.49
C LEU A 156 -17.25 -11.97 2.85
N GLY A 157 -17.87 -13.16 2.92
CA GLY A 157 -18.23 -13.79 4.18
C GLY A 157 -17.02 -14.12 5.07
N ALA A 158 -15.96 -14.66 4.48
CA ALA A 158 -14.71 -14.93 5.21
C ALA A 158 -14.03 -13.63 5.70
N VAL A 159 -14.01 -12.58 4.87
CA VAL A 159 -13.44 -11.28 5.27
C VAL A 159 -14.31 -10.56 6.30
N GLU A 160 -15.63 -10.71 6.27
CA GLU A 160 -16.51 -10.17 7.31
C GLU A 160 -16.22 -10.82 8.67
N ALA A 161 -16.08 -12.16 8.70
CA ALA A 161 -15.74 -12.92 9.91
C ALA A 161 -14.29 -12.72 10.41
N SER A 162 -13.42 -12.10 9.60
CA SER A 162 -11.99 -11.95 9.91
C SER A 162 -11.68 -10.94 11.03
N THR A 163 -10.47 -11.06 11.59
CA THR A 163 -9.95 -10.19 12.67
C THR A 163 -9.20 -8.94 12.18
N HIS A 164 -9.27 -8.63 10.87
CA HIS A 164 -8.68 -7.43 10.29
C HIS A 164 -9.15 -6.14 10.96
N ALA A 165 -8.27 -5.14 11.00
CA ALA A 165 -8.63 -3.77 11.39
C ALA A 165 -9.74 -3.20 10.47
N PRO A 166 -10.60 -2.29 10.94
CA PRO A 166 -11.74 -1.80 10.15
C PRO A 166 -11.38 -1.20 8.79
N LEU A 167 -10.30 -0.42 8.70
CA LEU A 167 -9.84 0.20 7.46
C LEU A 167 -9.32 -0.84 6.44
N ASP A 168 -8.47 -1.77 6.90
CA ASP A 168 -7.98 -2.89 6.10
C ASP A 168 -9.14 -3.78 5.61
N LYS A 169 -10.12 -4.08 6.48
CA LYS A 169 -11.31 -4.87 6.15
C LYS A 169 -12.13 -4.19 5.06
N ALA A 170 -12.42 -2.89 5.21
CA ALA A 170 -13.18 -2.12 4.22
C ALA A 170 -12.46 -2.08 2.86
N LEU A 171 -11.17 -1.75 2.85
CA LEU A 171 -10.34 -1.72 1.65
C LEU A 171 -10.31 -3.08 0.93
N LEU A 172 -10.10 -4.16 1.68
CA LEU A 172 -10.08 -5.52 1.15
C LEU A 172 -11.45 -5.93 0.58
N GLN A 173 -12.54 -5.63 1.28
CA GLN A 173 -13.90 -5.90 0.77
C GLN A 173 -14.19 -5.15 -0.53
N ASP A 174 -13.76 -3.90 -0.65
CA ASP A 174 -13.97 -3.10 -1.86
C ASP A 174 -13.14 -3.60 -3.05
N ILE A 175 -11.87 -3.97 -2.81
CA ILE A 175 -11.04 -4.66 -3.81
C ILE A 175 -11.70 -5.97 -4.25
N LEU A 176 -12.13 -6.82 -3.32
CA LEU A 176 -12.78 -8.10 -3.64
C LEU A 176 -14.08 -7.92 -4.45
N LYS A 177 -14.89 -6.91 -4.13
CA LYS A 177 -16.09 -6.56 -4.94
C LYS A 177 -15.70 -6.20 -6.37
N ALA A 178 -14.68 -5.35 -6.54
CA ALA A 178 -14.23 -4.86 -7.85
C ALA A 178 -13.60 -5.95 -8.71
N VAL A 179 -12.63 -6.71 -8.20
CA VAL A 179 -11.87 -7.70 -9.00
C VAL A 179 -12.67 -8.97 -9.33
N THR A 180 -13.74 -9.25 -8.57
CA THR A 180 -14.68 -10.34 -8.87
C THR A 180 -15.92 -9.86 -9.66
N GLN A 181 -15.94 -8.61 -10.14
CA GLN A 181 -16.95 -8.14 -11.09
C GLN A 181 -16.56 -8.53 -12.52
N ALA A 182 -17.52 -9.12 -13.26
CA ALA A 182 -17.29 -9.59 -14.62
C ALA A 182 -16.71 -8.48 -15.52
N ASP A 183 -17.38 -7.33 -15.53
CA ASP A 183 -16.97 -6.12 -16.26
C ASP A 183 -16.19 -5.12 -15.37
N GLY A 184 -15.53 -5.61 -14.31
CA GLY A 184 -14.76 -4.78 -13.39
C GLY A 184 -13.41 -4.29 -13.97
N PRO A 185 -12.75 -3.33 -13.32
CA PRO A 185 -11.36 -2.98 -13.62
C PRO A 185 -10.41 -4.15 -13.29
N GLY A 186 -9.18 -4.11 -13.83
CA GLY A 186 -8.13 -5.03 -13.39
C GLY A 186 -7.72 -4.78 -11.93
N LEU A 187 -7.18 -5.79 -11.24
CA LEU A 187 -6.67 -5.63 -9.87
C LEU A 187 -5.67 -4.47 -9.81
N ASP A 188 -4.63 -4.53 -10.64
CA ASP A 188 -3.57 -3.53 -10.76
C ASP A 188 -4.11 -2.10 -10.96
N GLU A 189 -5.02 -1.95 -11.91
CA GLU A 189 -5.68 -0.69 -12.25
C GLU A 189 -6.50 -0.15 -11.08
N TYR A 190 -7.26 -1.03 -10.41
CA TYR A 190 -8.11 -0.65 -9.28
C TYR A 190 -7.29 -0.23 -8.06
N VAL A 191 -6.23 -0.96 -7.70
CA VAL A 191 -5.39 -0.58 -6.55
C VAL A 191 -4.51 0.63 -6.87
N ALA A 192 -4.02 0.78 -8.10
CA ALA A 192 -3.32 1.98 -8.55
C ALA A 192 -4.23 3.21 -8.45
N ARG A 193 -5.49 3.07 -8.88
CA ARG A 193 -6.49 4.13 -8.73
C ARG A 193 -6.77 4.43 -7.26
N ARG A 194 -6.92 3.42 -6.41
CA ARG A 194 -7.20 3.60 -4.98
C ARG A 194 -6.05 4.29 -4.24
N ALA A 195 -4.81 3.95 -4.57
CA ALA A 195 -3.61 4.63 -4.08
C ALA A 195 -3.56 6.08 -4.57
N TYR A 196 -3.79 6.33 -5.87
CA TYR A 196 -3.84 7.68 -6.44
C TYR A 196 -4.89 8.57 -5.75
N ASP A 197 -6.11 8.06 -5.56
CA ASP A 197 -7.19 8.78 -4.87
C ASP A 197 -6.84 9.04 -3.39
N GLY A 198 -6.14 8.11 -2.73
CA GLY A 198 -5.66 8.25 -1.35
C GLY A 198 -4.61 9.35 -1.16
N LEU A 199 -3.82 9.66 -2.20
CA LEU A 199 -2.85 10.76 -2.16
C LEU A 199 -3.51 12.16 -2.21
N CYS A 200 -4.82 12.25 -2.46
CA CYS A 200 -5.59 13.49 -2.62
C CYS A 200 -5.05 14.46 -3.70
N LEU A 201 -4.26 13.94 -4.65
CA LEU A 201 -3.58 14.71 -5.71
C LEU A 201 -4.54 15.04 -6.87
N GLY A 202 -5.69 15.64 -6.58
CA GLY A 202 -6.88 15.67 -7.45
C GLY A 202 -6.72 16.24 -8.87
N GLN A 203 -5.56 16.79 -9.23
CA GLN A 203 -5.19 17.27 -10.57
C GLN A 203 -3.74 16.97 -10.98
N LEU A 204 -2.97 16.15 -10.23
CA LEU A 204 -1.56 15.90 -10.54
C LEU A 204 -1.44 14.85 -11.66
N GLN A 205 -1.15 15.33 -12.87
CA GLN A 205 -0.65 14.46 -13.93
C GLN A 205 0.70 13.86 -13.50
N LEU A 206 0.73 12.56 -13.23
CA LEU A 206 1.94 11.87 -12.77
C LEU A 206 3.05 11.87 -13.82
N LYS A 207 2.67 11.74 -15.10
CA LYS A 207 3.59 11.78 -16.24
C LYS A 207 2.89 12.26 -17.52
N ALA A 208 3.65 12.82 -18.44
CA ALA A 208 3.20 13.14 -19.80
C ALA A 208 3.02 11.87 -20.66
N ASP A 209 2.33 11.99 -21.79
CA ASP A 209 2.02 10.84 -22.68
C ASP A 209 3.29 10.23 -23.33
N ASP A 210 4.34 11.03 -23.49
CA ASP A 210 5.66 10.68 -24.03
C ASP A 210 6.67 10.23 -22.96
N GLU A 211 6.36 10.42 -21.67
CA GLU A 211 7.24 10.02 -20.58
C GLU A 211 7.11 8.51 -20.27
N ALA A 212 8.24 7.81 -20.19
CA ALA A 212 8.28 6.40 -19.80
C ALA A 212 7.79 6.20 -18.35
N GLU A 213 8.18 7.08 -17.44
CA GLU A 213 7.86 7.08 -16.01
C GLU A 213 7.68 8.50 -15.47
N PRO A 214 7.03 8.70 -14.30
CA PRO A 214 6.92 10.01 -13.66
C PRO A 214 8.28 10.70 -13.42
N PRO A 215 8.37 12.03 -13.53
CA PRO A 215 9.58 12.77 -13.20
C PRO A 215 10.03 12.55 -11.76
N THR A 216 11.35 12.54 -11.51
CA THR A 216 11.95 12.46 -10.17
C THR A 216 11.36 13.48 -9.19
N ARG A 217 11.06 14.71 -9.64
CA ARG A 217 10.39 15.72 -8.80
C ARG A 217 9.01 15.27 -8.34
N THR A 218 8.21 14.71 -9.26
CA THR A 218 6.88 14.16 -8.98
C THR A 218 7.00 13.00 -7.99
N PHE A 219 7.87 12.03 -8.28
CA PHE A 219 8.13 10.88 -7.40
C PHE A 219 8.53 11.32 -5.98
N ASN A 220 9.52 12.19 -5.84
CA ASN A 220 9.96 12.68 -4.53
C ASN A 220 8.82 13.38 -3.77
N SER A 221 8.01 14.20 -4.46
CA SER A 221 6.93 14.97 -3.83
C SER A 221 5.78 14.13 -3.25
N ILE A 222 5.58 12.90 -3.72
CA ILE A 222 4.50 12.04 -3.22
C ILE A 222 4.88 11.19 -2.01
N LEU A 223 6.18 11.01 -1.70
CA LEU A 223 6.60 10.09 -0.64
C LEU A 223 6.00 10.43 0.74
N PRO A 224 5.99 11.71 1.20
CA PRO A 224 5.35 12.08 2.46
C PRO A 224 3.83 11.90 2.44
N SER A 225 3.19 12.25 1.32
CA SER A 225 1.73 12.09 1.15
C SER A 225 1.31 10.62 1.10
N LEU A 226 2.14 9.74 0.53
CA LEU A 226 1.91 8.29 0.53
C LEU A 226 2.06 7.72 1.95
N ALA A 227 3.13 8.09 2.64
CA ALA A 227 3.35 7.70 4.03
C ALA A 227 2.18 8.12 4.93
N ALA A 228 1.69 9.36 4.78
CA ALA A 228 0.52 9.87 5.50
C ALA A 228 -0.79 9.12 5.14
N SER A 229 -1.11 9.01 3.85
CA SER A 229 -2.35 8.35 3.36
C SER A 229 -2.43 6.85 3.65
N THR A 230 -1.29 6.20 3.92
CA THR A 230 -1.21 4.79 4.31
C THR A 230 -1.04 4.60 5.82
N TYR A 231 -0.89 5.68 6.60
CA TYR A 231 -0.46 5.60 7.99
C TYR A 231 -1.45 4.79 8.85
N ASP A 232 -2.73 5.12 8.82
CA ASP A 232 -3.77 4.50 9.67
C ASP A 232 -4.04 3.02 9.35
N TYR A 233 -3.54 2.51 8.23
CA TYR A 233 -3.71 1.12 7.84
C TYR A 233 -2.75 0.18 8.58
N ASN A 234 -3.22 -1.04 8.81
CA ASN A 234 -2.41 -2.16 9.25
C ASN A 234 -1.59 -2.74 8.07
N PRO A 235 -0.72 -3.74 8.31
CA PRO A 235 0.22 -4.22 7.28
C PRO A 235 -0.46 -4.72 5.99
N LEU A 236 -1.69 -5.24 6.05
CA LEU A 236 -2.44 -5.60 4.85
C LEU A 236 -2.78 -4.34 4.05
N GLY A 237 -3.49 -3.38 4.64
CA GLY A 237 -3.95 -2.18 3.94
C GLY A 237 -2.79 -1.37 3.36
N ARG A 238 -1.67 -1.28 4.11
CA ARG A 238 -0.41 -0.71 3.63
C ARG A 238 0.16 -1.46 2.43
N THR A 239 0.14 -2.79 2.43
CA THR A 239 0.58 -3.60 1.29
C THR A 239 -0.25 -3.32 0.05
N LEU A 240 -1.57 -3.29 0.18
CA LEU A 240 -2.48 -3.08 -0.96
C LEU A 240 -2.32 -1.69 -1.58
N LEU A 241 -2.13 -0.66 -0.77
CA LEU A 241 -1.89 0.72 -1.24
C LEU A 241 -0.46 0.92 -1.77
N TRP A 242 0.54 0.23 -1.20
CA TRP A 242 1.92 0.23 -1.71
C TRP A 242 2.03 -0.47 -3.07
N GLU A 243 1.38 -1.62 -3.27
CA GLU A 243 1.35 -2.30 -4.57
C GLU A 243 0.68 -1.42 -5.63
N GLY A 244 -0.45 -0.78 -5.28
CA GLY A 244 -1.09 0.23 -6.12
C GLY A 244 -0.17 1.41 -6.44
N ALA A 245 0.52 1.96 -5.43
CA ALA A 245 1.47 3.05 -5.62
C ALA A 245 2.64 2.64 -6.54
N CYS A 246 3.15 1.41 -6.46
CA CYS A 246 4.23 0.95 -7.34
C CYS A 246 3.83 1.04 -8.83
N ARG A 247 2.60 0.65 -9.18
CA ARG A 247 2.11 0.71 -10.58
C ARG A 247 1.94 2.15 -11.11
N LEU A 248 1.84 3.14 -10.22
CA LEU A 248 1.84 4.55 -10.60
C LEU A 248 3.23 5.05 -11.06
N PHE A 249 4.30 4.34 -10.71
CA PHE A 249 5.70 4.70 -10.97
C PHE A 249 6.49 3.62 -11.76
N ASP A 250 5.78 2.80 -12.54
CA ASP A 250 6.38 1.84 -13.48
C ASP A 250 7.28 2.54 -14.52
N GLY A 251 8.38 1.88 -14.88
CA GLY A 251 9.36 2.34 -15.88
C GLY A 251 10.81 1.96 -15.53
N PRO A 252 11.82 2.59 -16.17
CA PRO A 252 13.24 2.27 -15.98
C PRO A 252 13.75 2.33 -14.53
N SER A 253 13.12 3.11 -13.67
CA SER A 253 13.46 3.27 -12.25
C SER A 253 12.61 2.42 -11.30
N ALA A 254 11.69 1.59 -11.81
CA ALA A 254 10.65 0.94 -11.02
C ALA A 254 11.17 0.16 -9.81
N GLU A 255 12.26 -0.62 -9.94
CA GLU A 255 12.83 -1.38 -8.82
C GLU A 255 13.31 -0.48 -7.67
N ARG A 256 14.04 0.59 -8.01
CA ARG A 256 14.55 1.59 -7.04
C ARG A 256 13.40 2.33 -6.37
N ARG A 257 12.40 2.73 -7.18
CA ARG A 257 11.22 3.46 -6.71
C ARG A 257 10.35 2.59 -5.82
N ARG A 258 10.13 1.32 -6.17
CA ARG A 258 9.44 0.34 -5.34
C ARG A 258 10.08 0.19 -3.96
N ALA A 259 11.42 0.13 -3.90
CA ALA A 259 12.16 0.09 -2.63
C ALA A 259 11.94 1.36 -1.79
N ALA A 260 12.07 2.56 -2.39
CA ALA A 260 11.82 3.82 -1.69
C ALA A 260 10.34 3.98 -1.24
N LEU A 261 9.38 3.59 -2.07
CA LEU A 261 7.95 3.53 -1.71
C LEU A 261 7.70 2.56 -0.55
N GLN A 262 8.40 1.41 -0.53
CA GLN A 262 8.29 0.43 0.55
C GLN A 262 8.80 1.03 1.87
N THR A 263 9.98 1.66 1.87
CA THR A 263 10.50 2.32 3.08
C THR A 263 9.56 3.42 3.57
N ALA A 264 9.06 4.28 2.66
CA ALA A 264 8.12 5.35 3.02
C ALA A 264 6.82 4.85 3.66
N VAL A 265 6.24 3.76 3.14
CA VAL A 265 4.98 3.19 3.65
C VAL A 265 5.18 2.38 4.93
N PHE A 266 6.28 1.64 5.07
CA PHE A 266 6.41 0.62 6.13
C PHE A 266 7.29 1.03 7.32
N SER A 267 8.22 1.98 7.16
CA SER A 267 9.15 2.36 8.24
C SER A 267 8.53 3.22 9.35
N LEU A 268 7.36 3.84 9.15
CA LEU A 268 6.69 4.65 10.17
C LEU A 268 5.66 3.83 10.97
N PRO A 269 5.85 3.60 12.28
CA PRO A 269 4.89 2.88 13.11
C PRO A 269 3.59 3.70 13.30
N ASN A 270 2.43 3.08 13.01
CA ASN A 270 1.11 3.70 13.27
C ASN A 270 0.63 3.52 14.71
N VAL A 271 0.98 2.41 15.34
CA VAL A 271 0.78 2.22 16.77
C VAL A 271 2.01 2.82 17.46
N PRO A 272 1.90 3.98 18.12
CA PRO A 272 3.06 4.59 18.77
C PRO A 272 3.57 3.73 19.92
N ALA A 273 4.87 3.83 20.21
CA ALA A 273 5.43 3.27 21.42
C ALA A 273 4.79 3.89 22.68
N PRO A 274 4.74 3.20 23.83
CA PRO A 274 4.19 3.76 25.07
C PRO A 274 4.79 5.14 25.41
N GLY A 275 3.92 6.13 25.59
CA GLY A 275 4.31 7.52 25.88
C GLY A 275 4.74 8.35 24.65
N LYS A 276 4.61 7.84 23.43
CA LYS A 276 4.72 8.61 22.18
C LYS A 276 3.33 8.93 21.63
N GLN A 277 3.24 10.04 20.89
CA GLN A 277 2.05 10.37 20.10
C GLN A 277 2.18 9.74 18.70
N PRO A 278 1.06 9.43 18.02
CA PRO A 278 1.08 9.13 16.59
C PRO A 278 1.47 10.37 15.78
N LEU A 279 1.85 10.16 14.52
CA LEU A 279 1.99 11.24 13.55
C LEU A 279 0.59 11.70 13.12
N ASP A 280 0.38 13.01 13.03
CA ASP A 280 -0.94 13.63 12.77
C ASP A 280 -0.85 14.66 11.63
N ASN A 281 0.32 15.30 11.44
CA ASN A 281 0.49 16.39 10.49
C ASN A 281 1.39 16.00 9.31
N LEU A 282 1.03 16.36 8.08
CA LEU A 282 1.84 16.08 6.87
C LEU A 282 3.30 16.57 6.99
N ILE A 283 3.55 17.65 7.74
CA ILE A 283 4.90 18.17 8.00
C ILE A 283 5.76 17.16 8.77
N GLU A 284 5.17 16.39 9.69
CA GLU A 284 5.88 15.36 10.46
C GLU A 284 6.29 14.20 9.54
N PHE A 285 5.43 13.82 8.59
CA PHE A 285 5.76 12.86 7.52
C PHE A 285 6.85 13.40 6.59
N VAL A 286 6.82 14.68 6.22
CA VAL A 286 7.91 15.30 5.42
C VAL A 286 9.25 15.17 6.15
N LEU A 287 9.31 15.61 7.42
CA LEU A 287 10.54 15.53 8.22
C LEU A 287 11.04 14.09 8.37
N ALA A 288 10.14 13.14 8.63
CA ALA A 288 10.53 11.74 8.79
C ALA A 288 11.02 11.08 7.48
N ILE A 289 10.46 11.46 6.33
CA ILE A 289 10.91 10.99 5.00
C ILE A 289 12.23 11.67 4.59
N ASP A 290 12.43 12.94 4.92
CA ASP A 290 13.69 13.67 4.72
C ASP A 290 14.84 12.96 5.47
N ASP A 291 14.63 12.58 6.74
CA ASP A 291 15.60 11.85 7.57
C ASP A 291 15.95 10.46 6.99
N MET A 292 15.01 9.79 6.32
CA MET A 292 15.24 8.50 5.64
C MET A 292 16.04 8.62 4.33
N LYS A 293 16.20 9.83 3.77
CA LYS A 293 16.99 10.11 2.54
C LYS A 293 16.54 9.30 1.32
N LEU A 294 15.23 9.13 1.15
CA LEU A 294 14.64 8.31 0.08
C LEU A 294 14.58 8.98 -1.31
N TYR A 295 14.84 10.29 -1.36
CA TYR A 295 14.68 11.08 -2.58
C TYR A 295 15.69 10.72 -3.66
N GLU A 296 15.21 10.52 -4.88
CA GLU A 296 16.04 10.43 -6.06
C GLU A 296 16.73 11.78 -6.31
N THR A 297 18.03 11.77 -6.58
CA THR A 297 18.73 12.96 -7.07
C THR A 297 18.27 13.26 -8.49
N THR A 298 17.74 14.46 -8.72
CA THR A 298 17.49 14.94 -10.08
C THR A 298 18.78 14.82 -10.90
N PRO A 299 18.77 14.18 -12.08
CA PRO A 299 19.96 14.17 -12.93
C PRO A 299 20.33 15.61 -13.25
N ALA A 300 21.62 15.95 -13.11
CA ALA A 300 22.11 17.27 -13.47
C ALA A 300 21.82 17.48 -14.96
N SER A 301 21.03 18.50 -15.30
CA SER A 301 20.79 18.86 -16.70
C SER A 301 22.13 19.03 -17.39
N GLU A 302 22.37 18.28 -18.47
CA GLU A 302 23.52 18.55 -19.33
C GLU A 302 23.47 20.03 -19.76
N PRO A 303 24.60 20.75 -19.73
CA PRO A 303 24.60 22.15 -20.13
C PRO A 303 24.12 22.23 -21.58
N ARG A 304 23.06 23.02 -21.82
CA ARG A 304 22.58 23.30 -23.17
C ARG A 304 23.75 23.78 -24.01
N ALA A 305 24.15 22.99 -25.01
CA ALA A 305 25.03 23.45 -26.07
C ALA A 305 24.39 24.67 -26.73
N ALA A 306 25.17 25.74 -26.87
CA ALA A 306 24.78 27.00 -27.47
C ALA A 306 24.99 26.97 -29.00
#